data_AF-A0A949JWK8-F1
#
_entry.id   AF-A0A949JWK8-F1
#
_cell.length_a   1.000
_cell.length_b   1.000
_cell.length_c   1.000
_cell.angle_alpha   90.00
_cell.angle_beta   90.00
_cell.angle_gamma   90.00
#
_symmetry.space_group_name_H-M   'P 1'
#
loop_
_entity.id
_entity.type
_entity.pdbx_description
1 polymer ?
#
loop_
_entity_poly.entity_id
_entity_poly.type
_entity_poly.pdbx_seq_one_letter_code
_entity_poly.pdbx_strand_id
1 'polypeptide(L)' 'MALGNTLAQNLSAVQPQAQPQQAAAQNAQNAGEQKEKSNIEQIREFKQLLDEGIITQEEFNLKKKQLLGL' A
#
# COMPACT_ATOMS: atom_id res chain seq x y z
N MET A 1 -34.75 -12.54 48.04
CA MET A 1 -35.08 -11.78 46.82
C MET A 1 -35.33 -10.34 47.22
N ALA A 2 -34.34 -9.46 47.05
CA ALA A 2 -34.51 -8.01 47.10
C ALA A 2 -33.62 -7.44 45.99
N LEU A 3 -34.28 -6.82 45.03
CA LEU A 3 -33.71 -6.15 43.88
C LEU A 3 -33.16 -4.80 44.35
N GLY A 4 -31.86 -4.57 44.17
CA GLY A 4 -31.19 -3.30 44.44
C GLY A 4 -30.25 -2.99 43.28
N ASN A 5 -30.79 -2.33 42.26
CA ASN A 5 -30.08 -1.91 41.07
C ASN A 5 -29.28 -0.63 41.39
N THR A 6 -27.99 -0.77 41.71
CA THR A 6 -27.08 0.35 41.96
C THR A 6 -26.63 0.96 40.64
N LEU A 7 -27.48 1.80 40.02
CA LEU A 7 -27.06 2.79 39.03
C LEU A 7 -27.00 4.16 39.72
N ALA A 8 -25.79 4.63 40.00
CA ALA A 8 -25.37 6.03 39.88
C ALA A 8 -24.11 6.25 40.73
N GLN A 9 -22.96 5.96 40.16
CA GLN A 9 -21.71 6.67 40.45
C GLN A 9 -20.73 6.39 39.31
N ASN A 10 -20.93 7.06 38.19
CA ASN A 10 -19.88 7.26 37.21
C ASN A 10 -20.05 8.60 36.50
N LEU A 11 -20.00 9.67 37.30
CA LEU A 11 -19.83 11.04 36.81
C LEU A 11 -18.48 11.54 37.32
N SER A 12 -17.41 11.32 36.57
CA SER A 12 -16.17 12.11 36.60
C SER A 12 -15.23 11.70 35.46
N ALA A 13 -14.72 12.70 34.75
CA ALA A 13 -13.71 12.66 33.70
C ALA A 13 -14.17 12.27 32.28
N VAL A 14 -14.88 13.21 31.64
CA VAL A 14 -14.76 13.37 30.19
C VAL A 14 -13.34 13.89 29.90
N GLN A 15 -12.46 12.99 29.48
CA GLN A 15 -11.22 13.34 28.82
C GLN A 15 -11.47 13.28 27.31
N PRO A 16 -11.26 14.35 26.54
CA PRO A 16 -11.10 14.25 25.10
C PRO A 16 -9.66 13.81 24.82
N GLN A 17 -9.34 12.53 25.07
CA GLN A 17 -8.11 11.95 24.56
C GLN A 17 -8.35 11.53 23.10
N ALA A 18 -7.91 12.40 22.20
CA ALA A 18 -7.81 12.13 20.79
C ALA A 18 -6.94 10.87 20.56
N GLN A 19 -7.57 9.80 20.09
CA GLN A 19 -6.93 8.78 19.26
C GLN A 19 -7.06 9.26 17.81
N PRO A 20 -6.04 9.14 16.93
CA PRO A 20 -5.45 7.85 16.59
C PRO A 20 -3.95 7.90 16.19
N GLN A 21 -3.08 7.15 16.86
CA GLN A 21 -1.72 6.89 16.37
C GLN A 21 -1.36 5.40 16.45
N GLN A 22 -2.19 4.58 15.80
CA GLN A 22 -1.87 3.19 15.44
C GLN A 22 -2.42 2.90 14.03
N ALA A 23 -1.79 3.47 13.01
CA ALA A 23 -2.12 3.19 11.60
C ALA A 23 -0.92 3.21 10.64
N ALA A 24 0.32 3.33 11.13
CA ALA A 24 1.48 3.58 10.26
C ALA A 24 2.28 2.32 9.82
N ALA A 25 2.03 1.14 10.41
CA ALA A 25 2.94 -0.01 10.22
C ALA A 25 2.50 -1.05 9.17
N GLN A 26 1.27 -0.98 8.63
CA GLN A 26 0.73 -2.03 7.73
C GLN A 26 0.81 -1.69 6.24
N ASN A 27 1.23 -0.48 5.88
CA ASN A 27 1.21 -0.01 4.49
C ASN A 27 2.54 -0.21 3.73
N ALA A 28 3.58 -0.75 4.39
CA ALA A 28 4.91 -0.90 3.77
C ALA A 28 5.10 -2.21 3.00
N GLN A 29 4.31 -3.26 3.29
CA GLN A 29 4.48 -4.58 2.64
C GLN A 29 3.77 -4.65 1.28
N ASN A 30 2.60 -4.03 1.13
CA ASN A 30 1.83 -4.01 -0.12
C ASN A 30 2.46 -3.13 -1.22
N ALA A 31 3.25 -2.11 -0.83
CA ALA A 31 3.84 -1.16 -1.77
C ALA A 31 4.94 -1.78 -2.64
N GLY A 32 5.70 -2.75 -2.12
CA GLY A 32 6.71 -3.48 -2.90
C GLY A 32 6.08 -4.36 -3.96
N GLU A 33 5.05 -5.13 -3.60
CA GLU A 33 4.37 -6.06 -4.50
C GLU A 33 3.58 -5.35 -5.61
N GLN A 34 2.97 -4.20 -5.33
CA GLN A 34 2.33 -3.38 -6.36
C GLN A 34 3.34 -2.74 -7.32
N LYS A 35 4.50 -2.33 -6.82
CA LYS A 35 5.56 -1.75 -7.66
C LYS A 35 6.19 -2.81 -8.57
N GLU A 36 6.43 -4.00 -8.05
CA GLU A 36 6.91 -5.14 -8.85
C GLU A 36 5.92 -5.54 -9.94
N LYS A 37 4.61 -5.60 -9.62
CA LYS A 37 3.57 -5.83 -10.65
C LYS A 37 3.59 -4.75 -11.71
N SER A 38 3.65 -3.47 -11.32
CA SER A 38 3.76 -2.35 -12.27
C SER A 38 5.00 -2.46 -13.15
N ASN A 39 6.16 -2.84 -12.60
CA ASN A 39 7.40 -3.01 -13.35
C ASN A 39 7.28 -4.15 -14.38
N ILE A 40 6.69 -5.28 -13.99
CA ILE A 40 6.47 -6.43 -14.88
C ILE A 40 5.47 -6.10 -15.99
N GLU A 41 4.38 -5.39 -15.67
CA GLU A 41 3.40 -4.94 -16.67
C GLU A 41 4.06 -4.01 -17.69
N GLN A 42 4.84 -3.02 -17.22
CA GLN A 42 5.59 -2.14 -18.10
C GLN A 42 6.59 -2.89 -18.99
N ILE A 43 7.32 -3.90 -18.46
CA ILE A 43 8.23 -4.74 -19.27
C ILE A 43 7.45 -5.51 -20.36
N ARG A 44 6.24 -6.00 -20.08
CA ARG A 44 5.40 -6.64 -21.12
C ARG A 44 4.99 -5.65 -22.20
N GLU A 45 4.56 -4.45 -21.80
CA GLU A 45 4.15 -3.40 -22.73
C GLU A 45 5.31 -3.00 -23.65
N PHE A 46 6.51 -2.79 -23.10
CA PHE A 46 7.71 -2.55 -23.91
C PHE A 46 8.03 -3.73 -24.85
N LYS A 47 7.77 -4.98 -24.44
CA LYS A 47 8.02 -6.14 -25.32
C LYS A 47 7.08 -6.14 -26.51
N GLN A 48 5.80 -5.77 -26.30
CA GLN A 48 4.84 -5.61 -27.39
C GLN A 48 5.25 -4.50 -28.34
N LEU A 49 5.65 -3.33 -27.82
CA LEU A 49 6.16 -2.23 -28.64
C LEU A 49 7.40 -2.63 -29.47
N LEU A 50 8.24 -3.51 -28.93
CA LEU A 50 9.40 -4.05 -29.65
C LEU A 50 8.97 -5.00 -30.78
N ASP A 51 8.00 -5.89 -30.53
CA ASP A 51 7.44 -6.79 -31.54
C ASP A 51 6.69 -6.02 -32.65
N GLU A 52 6.03 -4.92 -32.29
CA GLU A 52 5.38 -3.99 -33.22
C GLU A 52 6.39 -3.11 -33.97
N GLY A 53 7.67 -3.13 -33.59
CA GLY A 53 8.73 -2.33 -34.21
C GLY A 53 8.66 -0.83 -33.87
N ILE A 54 7.90 -0.45 -32.84
CA ILE A 54 7.75 0.93 -32.36
C ILE A 54 8.99 1.37 -31.59
N ILE A 55 9.57 0.46 -30.80
CA ILE A 55 10.83 0.69 -30.08
C ILE A 55 11.93 -0.24 -30.58
N THR A 56 13.18 0.14 -30.33
CA THR A 56 14.34 -0.71 -30.64
C THR A 56 14.71 -1.62 -29.48
N GLN A 57 15.50 -2.67 -29.77
CA GLN A 57 15.98 -3.61 -28.76
C GLN A 57 16.82 -2.91 -27.66
N GLU A 58 17.55 -1.84 -28.00
CA GLU A 58 18.29 -1.02 -27.05
C GLU A 58 17.35 -0.27 -26.09
N GLU A 59 16.31 0.38 -26.60
CA GLU A 59 15.33 1.09 -25.77
C GLU A 59 14.60 0.16 -24.82
N PHE A 60 14.19 -1.02 -25.30
CA PHE A 60 13.60 -2.06 -24.45
C PHE A 60 14.52 -2.45 -23.28
N ASN A 61 15.81 -2.70 -23.56
CA ASN A 61 16.77 -3.13 -22.54
C ASN A 61 17.07 -2.03 -21.52
N LEU A 62 17.21 -0.77 -21.96
CA LEU A 62 17.38 0.39 -21.09
C LEU A 62 16.20 0.50 -20.11
N LYS A 63 14.97 0.43 -20.62
CA LYS A 63 13.77 0.54 -19.80
C LYS A 63 13.60 -0.65 -18.85
N LYS A 64 13.84 -1.87 -19.34
CA LYS A 64 13.82 -3.09 -18.53
C LYS A 64 14.81 -3.03 -17.35
N LYS A 65 16.04 -2.54 -17.58
CA LYS A 65 17.04 -2.38 -16.49
C LYS A 65 16.59 -1.36 -15.46
N GLN A 66 16.05 -0.21 -15.91
CA GLN A 66 15.51 0.81 -15.00
C GLN A 66 14.35 0.29 -14.14
N LEU A 67 13.46 -0.51 -14.71
CA LEU A 67 12.32 -1.10 -14.00
C LEU A 67 12.73 -2.17 -12.99
N LEU A 68 13.81 -2.90 -13.28
CA LEU A 68 14.39 -3.89 -12.36
C LEU A 68 15.36 -3.26 -11.34
N GLY A 69 15.67 -1.97 -11.47
CA GLY A 69 16.62 -1.26 -10.60
C GLY A 69 18.08 -1.74 -10.73
N LEU A 70 18.48 -2.23 -11.91
CA LEU A 70 19.79 -2.80 -12.21
C LEU A 70 20.77 -1.82 -12.85
#